data_AF-A0ABD7SMG9-F1
#
_entry.id   AF-A0ABD7SMG9-F1
#
_cell.length_a   1.000
_cell.length_b   1.000
_cell.length_c   1.000
_cell.angle_alpha   90.00
_cell.angle_beta   90.00
_cell.angle_gamma   90.00
#
_symmetry.space_group_name_H-M   'P 1'
#
loop_
_entity.id
_entity.type
_entity.pdbx_description
1 polymer ?
#
loop_
_entity_poly.entity_id
_entity_poly.type
_entity_poly.pdbx_seq_one_letter_code
_entity_poly.pdbx_strand_id
1 'polypeptide(L)'
;MIKNIPKSDDFTTLSVQYLAQSIDLILNTELAFGDYFLNSEDITDELWEYHQGTLGNSLIMLFLSIENYLKSEICKVSPLLLLGQKPSEWNVKNADKDFEDLYLHQFDDLLVIYQELLGENLGEDLKQDFEELRKKRNKCTHGVLRELLLPSYILEIMHSFLSQIWKDNWLIEFRHVLLVEDIYGVDSEACENLKILKYYKLFEKYFNKTAFNELIRMPNKGRRFTCPSCEFNRQEAGSIFDVEYALITPGQDVITCYLCQGEFEFTRRDCVSDTCKSDVIFTIDDGCELGQDVCLSCLTEQDG
;
A
#
# COMPACT_ATOMS: atom_id res chain seq x y z
N MET A 1 -17.72 8.27 34.18
CA MET A 1 -16.47 8.52 33.41
C MET A 1 -16.55 7.76 32.09
N ILE A 2 -15.88 8.23 31.03
CA ILE A 2 -15.70 7.44 29.79
C ILE A 2 -14.48 6.54 29.98
N LYS A 3 -14.64 5.24 29.76
CA LYS A 3 -13.60 4.21 29.84
C LYS A 3 -13.22 3.73 28.44
N ASN A 4 -12.10 2.99 28.35
CA ASN A 4 -11.62 2.36 27.10
C ASN A 4 -11.55 3.36 25.93
N ILE A 5 -11.03 4.55 26.20
CA ILE A 5 -10.84 5.58 25.17
C ILE A 5 -9.76 5.07 24.21
N PRO A 6 -10.06 4.99 22.90
CA PRO A 6 -9.12 4.45 21.92
C PRO A 6 -7.92 5.38 21.73
N LYS A 7 -6.83 4.83 21.23
CA LYS A 7 -5.65 5.54 20.75
C LYS A 7 -5.65 5.61 19.23
N SER A 8 -4.84 6.50 18.67
CA SER A 8 -4.64 6.61 17.22
C SER A 8 -4.14 5.29 16.63
N ASP A 9 -3.17 4.64 17.27
CA ASP A 9 -2.57 3.38 16.81
C ASP A 9 -3.58 2.23 16.66
N ASP A 10 -4.64 2.20 17.48
CA ASP A 10 -5.71 1.20 17.38
C ASP A 10 -6.41 1.30 16.01
N PHE A 11 -6.66 2.52 15.54
CA PHE A 11 -7.28 2.79 14.25
C PHE A 11 -6.30 2.70 13.08
N THR A 12 -5.03 3.11 13.26
CA THR A 12 -4.00 2.95 12.21
C THR A 12 -3.79 1.48 11.88
N THR A 13 -3.70 0.62 12.90
CA THR A 13 -3.57 -0.83 12.72
C THR A 13 -4.73 -1.38 11.90
N LEU A 14 -5.97 -1.11 12.31
CA LEU A 14 -7.15 -1.54 11.55
C LEU A 14 -7.17 -1.00 10.13
N SER A 15 -6.77 0.26 9.93
CA SER A 15 -6.71 0.88 8.60
C SER A 15 -5.77 0.12 7.67
N VAL A 16 -4.57 -0.22 8.13
CA VAL A 16 -3.61 -1.03 7.37
C VAL A 16 -4.15 -2.43 7.11
N GLN A 17 -4.71 -3.09 8.12
CA GLN A 17 -5.25 -4.45 7.97
C GLN A 17 -6.34 -4.51 6.91
N TYR A 18 -7.27 -3.55 6.90
CA TYR A 18 -8.32 -3.48 5.89
C TYR A 18 -7.77 -3.10 4.50
N LEU A 19 -6.74 -2.24 4.43
CA LEU A 19 -6.07 -1.92 3.17
C LEU A 19 -5.44 -3.17 2.56
N ALA A 20 -4.69 -3.93 3.36
CA ALA A 20 -4.02 -5.15 2.92
C ALA A 20 -5.04 -6.21 2.45
N GLN A 21 -6.15 -6.38 3.18
CA GLN A 21 -7.25 -7.26 2.76
C GLN A 21 -7.92 -6.80 1.45
N SER A 22 -8.11 -5.50 1.27
CA SER A 22 -8.66 -4.95 0.03
C SER A 22 -7.78 -5.29 -1.18
N ILE A 23 -6.46 -5.11 -1.05
CA ILE A 23 -5.48 -5.42 -2.08
C ILE A 23 -5.39 -6.94 -2.31
N ASP A 24 -5.35 -7.73 -1.24
CA ASP A 24 -5.24 -9.20 -1.30
C ASP A 24 -6.41 -9.86 -2.01
N LEU A 25 -7.63 -9.36 -1.82
CA LEU A 25 -8.79 -9.87 -2.54
C LEU A 25 -8.61 -9.73 -4.06
N ILE A 26 -8.02 -8.62 -4.51
CA ILE A 26 -7.74 -8.40 -5.94
C ILE A 26 -6.54 -9.25 -6.38
N LEU A 27 -5.41 -9.14 -5.68
CA LEU A 27 -4.17 -9.84 -5.99
C LEU A 27 -4.35 -11.36 -6.06
N ASN A 28 -4.97 -11.96 -5.06
CA ASN A 28 -5.12 -13.42 -5.00
C ASN A 28 -6.04 -13.94 -6.12
N THR A 29 -7.01 -13.12 -6.54
CA THR A 29 -7.89 -13.46 -7.66
C THR A 29 -7.14 -13.35 -9.00
N GLU A 30 -6.31 -12.31 -9.18
CA GLU A 30 -5.40 -12.21 -10.35
C GLU A 30 -4.45 -13.42 -10.42
N LEU A 31 -3.83 -13.78 -9.30
CA LEU A 31 -2.94 -14.95 -9.23
C LEU A 31 -3.69 -16.25 -9.52
N ALA A 32 -4.98 -16.34 -9.14
CA ALA A 32 -5.82 -17.50 -9.45
C ALA A 32 -6.20 -17.60 -10.93
N PHE A 33 -6.20 -16.49 -11.67
CA PHE A 33 -6.30 -16.53 -13.14
C PHE A 33 -5.03 -17.10 -13.77
N GLY A 34 -3.88 -16.87 -13.12
CA GLY A 34 -2.59 -17.47 -13.41
C GLY A 34 -1.47 -16.43 -13.42
N ASP A 35 -0.26 -16.80 -12.99
CA ASP A 35 0.86 -15.86 -12.82
C ASP A 35 1.22 -15.08 -14.10
N TYR A 36 1.01 -15.68 -15.27
CA TYR A 36 1.19 -15.01 -16.57
C TYR A 36 0.27 -13.78 -16.71
N PHE A 37 -0.95 -13.83 -16.16
CA PHE A 37 -1.92 -12.73 -16.25
C PHE A 37 -1.52 -11.52 -15.40
N LEU A 38 -0.78 -11.72 -14.30
CA LEU A 38 -0.29 -10.59 -13.50
C LEU A 38 0.83 -9.82 -14.23
N ASN A 39 1.58 -10.50 -15.09
CA ASN A 39 2.65 -9.92 -15.91
C ASN A 39 2.17 -9.50 -17.32
N SER A 40 0.93 -9.79 -17.71
CA SER A 40 0.38 -9.39 -19.00
C SER A 40 -0.22 -7.98 -18.93
N GLU A 41 0.02 -7.17 -19.96
CA GLU A 41 -0.65 -5.88 -20.15
C GLU A 41 -2.16 -6.02 -20.47
N ASP A 42 -2.60 -7.23 -20.83
CA ASP A 42 -4.01 -7.52 -21.12
C ASP A 42 -4.83 -7.58 -19.82
N ILE A 43 -5.47 -6.46 -19.48
CA ILE A 43 -6.54 -6.43 -18.47
C ILE A 43 -7.82 -6.91 -19.15
N THR A 44 -8.23 -8.16 -18.88
CA THR A 44 -9.51 -8.68 -19.37
C THR A 44 -10.57 -8.58 -18.29
N ASP A 45 -11.37 -7.50 -18.36
CA ASP A 45 -12.49 -7.26 -17.44
C ASP A 45 -13.53 -8.41 -17.43
N GLU A 46 -13.57 -9.22 -18.51
CA GLU A 46 -14.43 -10.41 -18.63
C GLU A 46 -14.22 -11.42 -17.49
N LEU A 47 -12.97 -11.60 -17.03
CA LEU A 47 -12.68 -12.53 -15.93
C LEU A 47 -13.28 -12.03 -14.60
N TRP A 48 -13.41 -10.72 -14.46
CA TRP A 48 -13.94 -10.06 -13.26
C TRP A 48 -15.47 -10.05 -13.19
N GLU A 49 -16.18 -10.29 -14.30
CA GLU A 49 -17.64 -10.39 -14.32
C GLU A 49 -18.18 -11.46 -13.35
N TYR A 50 -17.44 -12.55 -13.17
CA TYR A 50 -17.82 -13.64 -12.26
C TYR A 50 -17.31 -13.46 -10.82
N HIS A 51 -16.52 -12.40 -10.56
CA HIS A 51 -15.85 -12.15 -9.27
C HIS A 51 -16.37 -10.89 -8.56
N GLN A 52 -17.59 -10.47 -8.87
CA GLN A 52 -18.20 -9.26 -8.30
C GLN A 52 -18.37 -9.30 -6.78
N GLY A 53 -18.56 -10.48 -6.19
CA GLY A 53 -18.57 -10.64 -4.73
C GLY A 53 -17.22 -10.30 -4.09
N THR A 54 -16.13 -10.74 -4.72
CA THR A 54 -14.75 -10.41 -4.30
C THR A 54 -14.48 -8.92 -4.41
N LEU A 55 -14.87 -8.29 -5.52
CA LEU A 55 -14.70 -6.85 -5.71
C LEU A 55 -15.57 -6.04 -4.74
N GLY A 56 -16.80 -6.48 -4.46
CA GLY A 56 -17.65 -5.87 -3.44
C GLY A 56 -17.01 -5.91 -2.05
N ASN A 57 -16.42 -7.05 -1.67
CA ASN A 57 -15.69 -7.18 -0.41
C ASN A 57 -14.42 -6.30 -0.40
N SER A 58 -13.67 -6.27 -1.49
CA SER A 58 -12.46 -5.43 -1.61
C SER A 58 -12.80 -3.94 -1.45
N LEU A 59 -13.90 -3.49 -2.07
CA LEU A 59 -14.42 -2.13 -1.94
C LEU A 59 -14.85 -1.80 -0.50
N ILE A 60 -15.53 -2.74 0.18
CA ILE A 60 -15.92 -2.57 1.58
C ILE A 60 -14.67 -2.45 2.47
N MET A 61 -13.66 -3.30 2.27
CA MET A 61 -12.41 -3.23 3.02
C MET A 61 -11.67 -1.92 2.77
N LEU A 62 -11.60 -1.43 1.53
CA LEU A 62 -11.02 -0.12 1.23
C LEU A 62 -11.77 1.01 1.96
N PHE A 63 -13.11 0.99 1.95
CA PHE A 63 -13.90 1.99 2.67
C PHE A 63 -13.61 1.97 4.18
N LEU A 64 -13.54 0.78 4.79
CA LEU A 64 -13.20 0.64 6.21
C LEU A 64 -11.77 1.11 6.50
N SER A 65 -10.82 0.87 5.59
CA SER A 65 -9.46 1.39 5.72
C SER A 65 -9.45 2.92 5.79
N ILE A 66 -10.13 3.58 4.86
CA ILE A 66 -10.23 5.05 4.81
C ILE A 66 -10.90 5.58 6.08
N GLU A 67 -12.03 5.00 6.49
CA GLU A 67 -12.75 5.44 7.68
C GLU A 67 -11.87 5.32 8.95
N ASN A 68 -11.13 4.23 9.10
CA ASN A 68 -10.22 4.05 10.24
C ASN A 68 -9.01 4.99 10.18
N TYR A 69 -8.49 5.29 9.00
CA TYR A 69 -7.44 6.31 8.86
C TYR A 69 -7.92 7.68 9.35
N LEU A 70 -9.10 8.12 8.91
CA LEU A 70 -9.69 9.38 9.36
C LEU A 70 -9.89 9.39 10.88
N LYS A 71 -10.38 8.27 11.44
CA LYS A 71 -10.53 8.11 12.90
C LYS A 71 -9.18 8.23 13.62
N SER A 72 -8.13 7.63 13.08
CA SER A 72 -6.77 7.71 13.62
C SER A 72 -6.29 9.15 13.70
N GLU A 73 -6.39 9.89 12.59
CA GLU A 73 -5.94 11.27 12.50
C GLU A 73 -6.72 12.21 13.44
N ILE A 74 -8.04 12.04 13.54
CA ILE A 74 -8.86 12.79 14.50
C ILE A 74 -8.49 12.43 15.95
N CYS A 75 -8.21 11.15 16.21
CA CYS A 75 -7.82 10.65 17.53
C CYS A 75 -6.47 11.23 18.00
N LYS A 76 -5.55 11.55 17.08
CA LYS A 76 -4.28 12.27 17.40
C LYS A 76 -4.54 13.64 18.02
N VAL A 77 -5.62 14.32 17.63
CA VAL A 77 -6.05 15.59 18.24
C VAL A 77 -6.81 15.32 19.53
N SER A 78 -7.88 14.53 19.46
CA SER A 78 -8.64 14.07 20.61
C SER A 78 -9.60 12.94 20.22
N PRO A 79 -9.58 11.78 20.90
CA PRO A 79 -10.53 10.70 20.66
C PRO A 79 -11.99 11.12 20.90
N LEU A 80 -12.24 12.11 21.75
CA LEU A 80 -13.60 12.57 22.04
C LEU A 80 -14.26 13.28 20.86
N LEU A 81 -13.48 13.73 19.86
CA LEU A 81 -13.99 14.33 18.63
C LEU A 81 -14.63 13.31 17.68
N LEU A 82 -14.46 12.00 17.94
CA LEU A 82 -15.16 10.95 17.19
C LEU A 82 -16.60 10.76 17.66
N LEU A 83 -16.99 11.32 18.81
CA LEU A 83 -18.32 11.19 19.38
C LEU A 83 -19.29 12.17 18.72
N GLY A 84 -20.33 11.66 18.05
CA GLY A 84 -21.35 12.48 17.39
C GLY A 84 -22.34 13.15 18.34
N GLN A 85 -22.34 12.76 19.62
CA GLN A 85 -23.22 13.29 20.65
C GLN A 85 -22.58 14.46 21.40
N LYS A 86 -23.41 15.40 21.86
CA LYS A 86 -22.94 16.48 22.73
C LYS A 86 -22.54 15.93 24.11
N PRO A 87 -21.59 16.57 24.83
CA PRO A 87 -21.18 16.09 26.16
C PRO A 87 -22.31 15.89 27.19
N SER A 88 -23.40 16.65 27.08
CA SER A 88 -24.60 16.49 27.91
C SER A 88 -25.34 15.18 27.67
N GLU A 89 -25.20 14.57 26.50
CA GLU A 89 -25.92 13.37 26.04
C GLU A 89 -25.14 12.08 26.31
N TRP A 90 -23.84 12.17 26.65
CA TRP A 90 -23.02 11.00 26.99
C TRP A 90 -23.56 10.25 28.23
N ASN A 91 -24.28 10.95 29.11
CA ASN A 91 -24.89 10.40 30.34
C ASN A 91 -23.89 9.78 31.33
N VAL A 92 -22.61 10.19 31.26
CA VAL A 92 -21.50 9.64 32.09
C VAL A 92 -21.47 10.12 33.54
N LYS A 93 -22.39 11.03 33.90
CA LYS A 93 -22.60 11.49 35.28
C LYS A 93 -23.36 10.45 36.12
N ASN A 94 -24.18 9.63 35.46
CA ASN A 94 -25.06 8.67 36.12
C ASN A 94 -24.43 7.27 36.21
N ALA A 95 -23.57 6.93 35.26
CA ALA A 95 -22.81 5.69 35.24
C ALA A 95 -21.53 5.86 34.39
N ASP A 96 -20.53 5.03 34.64
CA ASP A 96 -19.42 4.88 33.70
C ASP A 96 -19.94 4.25 32.40
N LYS A 97 -19.32 4.63 31.28
CA LYS A 97 -19.61 4.05 29.95
C LYS A 97 -18.31 3.78 29.23
N ASP A 98 -18.28 2.72 28.45
CA ASP A 98 -17.18 2.47 27.54
C ASP A 98 -17.33 3.35 26.29
N PHE A 99 -16.21 3.73 25.69
CA PHE A 99 -16.20 4.62 24.53
C PHE A 99 -16.97 4.02 23.35
N GLU A 100 -16.84 2.71 23.14
CA GLU A 100 -17.50 1.96 22.06
C GLU A 100 -19.04 1.94 22.16
N ASP A 101 -19.60 2.17 23.35
CA ASP A 101 -21.05 2.26 23.56
C ASP A 101 -21.62 3.65 23.17
N LEU A 102 -20.75 4.64 22.94
CA LEU A 102 -21.14 5.99 22.57
C LEU A 102 -21.32 6.11 21.06
N TYR A 103 -22.22 7.00 20.66
CA TYR A 103 -22.51 7.19 19.24
C TYR A 103 -21.33 7.89 18.56
N LEU A 104 -20.75 7.21 17.57
CA LEU A 104 -19.68 7.75 16.72
C LEU A 104 -20.24 8.49 15.51
N HIS A 105 -19.50 9.50 15.08
CA HIS A 105 -19.74 10.19 13.83
C HIS A 105 -19.79 9.24 12.63
N GLN A 106 -20.66 9.55 11.67
CA GLN A 106 -20.70 8.85 10.38
C GLN A 106 -19.54 9.33 9.50
N PHE A 107 -19.23 8.57 8.45
CA PHE A 107 -18.14 8.87 7.52
C PHE A 107 -18.10 10.33 7.02
N ASP A 108 -19.25 10.88 6.59
CA ASP A 108 -19.33 12.26 6.09
C ASP A 108 -18.91 13.28 7.16
N ASP A 109 -19.34 13.06 8.42
CA ASP A 109 -18.95 13.92 9.55
C ASP A 109 -17.44 13.80 9.82
N LEU A 110 -16.88 12.59 9.73
CA LEU A 110 -15.44 12.36 9.92
C LEU A 110 -14.62 13.13 8.87
N LEU A 111 -15.06 13.18 7.61
CA LEU A 111 -14.40 13.97 6.56
C LEU A 111 -14.44 15.47 6.85
N VAL A 112 -15.55 15.98 7.38
CA VAL A 112 -15.65 17.40 7.75
C VAL A 112 -14.71 17.69 8.92
N ILE A 113 -14.76 16.88 9.97
CA ILE A 113 -13.91 17.04 11.16
C ILE A 113 -12.42 16.97 10.77
N TYR A 114 -12.04 16.01 9.93
CA TYR A 114 -10.68 15.87 9.42
C TYR A 114 -10.19 17.16 8.73
N GLN A 115 -10.97 17.72 7.80
CA GLN A 115 -10.61 18.93 7.07
C GLN A 115 -10.48 20.15 7.99
N GLU A 116 -11.43 20.33 8.91
CA GLU A 116 -11.44 21.45 9.84
C GLU A 116 -10.28 21.38 10.86
N LEU A 117 -9.91 20.18 11.32
CA LEU A 117 -8.87 20.00 12.33
C LEU A 117 -7.45 20.05 11.76
N LEU A 118 -7.22 19.43 10.59
CA LEU A 118 -5.89 19.36 9.99
C LEU A 118 -5.62 20.50 9.00
N GLY A 119 -6.62 21.34 8.74
CA GLY A 119 -6.52 22.44 7.77
C GLY A 119 -6.33 21.95 6.33
N GLU A 120 -6.63 20.67 6.08
CA GLU A 120 -6.55 20.09 4.75
C GLU A 120 -7.84 20.38 3.99
N ASN A 121 -7.74 20.94 2.79
CA ASN A 121 -8.89 21.09 1.91
C ASN A 121 -8.87 19.93 0.90
N LEU A 122 -9.79 18.98 1.06
CA LEU A 122 -9.93 17.91 0.08
C LEU A 122 -10.48 18.52 -1.22
N GLY A 123 -9.82 18.21 -2.34
CA GLY A 123 -10.28 18.63 -3.66
C GLY A 123 -11.71 18.13 -3.94
N GLU A 124 -12.45 18.86 -4.76
CA GLU A 124 -13.84 18.51 -5.08
C GLU A 124 -13.96 17.12 -5.71
N ASP A 125 -12.98 16.75 -6.55
CA ASP A 125 -12.91 15.43 -7.19
C ASP A 125 -12.81 14.31 -6.14
N LEU A 126 -11.95 14.47 -5.13
CA LEU A 126 -11.76 13.47 -4.07
C LEU A 126 -13.01 13.35 -3.17
N LYS A 127 -13.71 14.45 -2.92
CA LYS A 127 -14.99 14.44 -2.19
C LYS A 127 -16.05 13.67 -2.96
N GLN A 128 -16.13 13.90 -4.28
CA GLN A 128 -17.06 13.21 -5.15
C GLN A 128 -16.74 11.70 -5.23
N ASP A 129 -15.46 11.34 -5.33
CA ASP A 129 -14.98 9.96 -5.32
C ASP A 129 -15.38 9.22 -4.03
N PHE A 130 -15.21 9.86 -2.88
CA PHE A 130 -15.57 9.27 -1.59
C PHE A 130 -17.08 9.13 -1.38
N GLU A 131 -17.87 10.07 -1.91
CA GLU A 131 -19.33 9.95 -1.89
C GLU A 131 -19.81 8.81 -2.79
N GLU A 132 -19.23 8.65 -3.98
CA GLU A 132 -19.54 7.51 -4.85
C GLU A 132 -19.06 6.17 -4.25
N LEU A 133 -17.88 6.15 -3.63
CA LEU A 133 -17.40 5.00 -2.86
C LEU A 133 -18.40 4.62 -1.76
N ARG A 134 -18.88 5.58 -0.98
CA ARG A 134 -19.87 5.36 0.08
C ARG A 134 -21.17 4.78 -0.47
N LYS A 135 -21.70 5.32 -1.57
CA LYS A 135 -22.90 4.81 -2.24
C LYS A 135 -22.70 3.38 -2.73
N LYS A 136 -21.58 3.09 -3.40
CA LYS A 136 -21.26 1.73 -3.89
C LYS A 136 -21.09 0.75 -2.73
N ARG A 137 -20.41 1.14 -1.66
CA ARG A 137 -20.28 0.34 -0.43
C ARG A 137 -21.64 -0.04 0.12
N ASN A 138 -22.56 0.92 0.28
CA ASN A 138 -23.91 0.64 0.77
C ASN A 138 -24.66 -0.35 -0.14
N LYS A 139 -24.54 -0.19 -1.46
CA LYS A 139 -25.13 -1.13 -2.43
C LYS A 139 -24.52 -2.53 -2.31
N CYS A 140 -23.20 -2.65 -2.11
CA CYS A 140 -22.51 -3.92 -1.89
C CYS A 140 -23.00 -4.59 -0.60
N THR A 141 -22.99 -3.87 0.52
CA THR A 141 -23.42 -4.36 1.84
C THR A 141 -24.86 -4.85 1.84
N HIS A 142 -25.75 -4.20 1.08
CA HIS A 142 -27.15 -4.59 0.97
C HIS A 142 -27.44 -5.59 -0.17
N GLY A 143 -26.43 -6.00 -0.95
CA GLY A 143 -26.58 -6.96 -2.05
C GLY A 143 -27.41 -6.42 -3.23
N VAL A 144 -27.44 -5.10 -3.43
CA VAL A 144 -28.26 -4.43 -4.46
C VAL A 144 -27.43 -3.75 -5.55
N LEU A 145 -26.12 -3.99 -5.59
CA LEU A 145 -25.27 -3.47 -6.64
C LEU A 145 -25.61 -4.16 -7.97
N ARG A 146 -25.99 -3.35 -8.97
CA ARG A 146 -26.38 -3.83 -10.31
C ARG A 146 -25.36 -3.51 -11.40
N GLU A 147 -24.47 -2.57 -11.11
CA GLU A 147 -23.36 -2.21 -11.99
C GLU A 147 -22.20 -3.16 -11.77
N LEU A 148 -21.41 -3.42 -12.81
CA LEU A 148 -20.17 -4.16 -12.70
C LEU A 148 -19.12 -3.28 -12.00
N LEU A 149 -18.50 -3.82 -10.96
CA LEU A 149 -17.27 -3.31 -10.40
C LEU A 149 -16.10 -3.82 -11.24
N LEU A 150 -15.13 -2.94 -11.41
CA LEU A 150 -13.83 -3.26 -11.97
C LEU A 150 -12.76 -3.07 -10.89
N PRO A 151 -11.67 -3.87 -10.93
CA PRO A 151 -10.54 -3.67 -10.02
C PRO A 151 -9.91 -2.28 -10.16
N SER A 152 -9.85 -1.76 -11.40
CA SER A 152 -9.34 -0.42 -11.70
C SER A 152 -10.03 0.67 -10.86
N TYR A 153 -11.36 0.64 -10.76
CA TYR A 153 -12.11 1.57 -9.92
C TYR A 153 -11.65 1.54 -8.45
N ILE A 154 -11.50 0.34 -7.87
CA ILE A 154 -11.10 0.20 -6.46
C ILE A 154 -9.67 0.70 -6.26
N LEU A 155 -8.77 0.31 -7.17
CA LEU A 155 -7.36 0.67 -7.13
C LEU A 155 -7.15 2.17 -7.38
N GLU A 156 -7.93 2.82 -8.24
CA GLU A 156 -7.90 4.28 -8.46
C GLU A 156 -8.32 5.05 -7.21
N ILE A 157 -9.40 4.64 -6.55
CA ILE A 157 -9.83 5.26 -5.28
C ILE A 157 -8.77 5.05 -4.19
N MET A 158 -8.18 3.86 -4.13
CA MET A 158 -7.07 3.56 -3.22
C MET A 158 -5.86 4.45 -3.52
N HIS A 159 -5.49 4.63 -4.79
CA HIS A 159 -4.39 5.53 -5.18
C HIS A 159 -4.66 6.96 -4.73
N SER A 160 -5.85 7.49 -4.98
CA SER A 160 -6.26 8.82 -4.54
C SER A 160 -6.18 8.96 -3.01
N PHE A 161 -6.68 7.98 -2.26
CA PHE A 161 -6.60 7.96 -0.81
C PHE A 161 -5.15 7.96 -0.31
N LEU A 162 -4.32 7.03 -0.80
CA LEU A 162 -2.94 6.88 -0.34
C LEU A 162 -2.06 8.06 -0.74
N SER A 163 -2.25 8.62 -1.93
CA SER A 163 -1.42 9.71 -2.44
C SER A 163 -1.80 11.07 -1.88
N GLN A 164 -3.10 11.31 -1.67
CA GLN A 164 -3.62 12.65 -1.30
C GLN A 164 -3.97 12.79 0.18
N ILE A 165 -4.32 11.69 0.88
CA ILE A 165 -4.73 11.75 2.29
C ILE A 165 -3.67 11.10 3.19
N TRP A 166 -3.33 9.82 2.96
CA TRP A 166 -2.35 9.11 3.80
C TRP A 166 -0.91 9.60 3.55
N LYS A 167 -0.60 9.94 2.30
CA LYS A 167 0.66 10.55 1.86
C LYS A 167 1.87 9.73 2.29
N ASP A 168 2.90 10.39 2.81
CA ASP A 168 4.27 9.87 2.91
C ASP A 168 4.43 8.71 3.91
N ASN A 169 3.48 8.54 4.82
CA ASN A 169 3.59 7.54 5.88
C ASN A 169 2.96 6.19 5.52
N TRP A 170 2.15 6.10 4.45
CA TRP A 170 1.33 4.91 4.23
C TRP A 170 2.17 3.64 4.13
N LEU A 171 3.25 3.66 3.33
CA LEU A 171 4.07 2.47 3.12
C LEU A 171 4.85 2.11 4.39
N ILE A 172 5.31 3.10 5.15
CA ILE A 172 6.05 2.87 6.41
C ILE A 172 5.12 2.22 7.45
N GLU A 173 3.92 2.79 7.64
CA GLU A 173 2.92 2.24 8.56
C GLU A 173 2.42 0.86 8.09
N PHE A 174 2.27 0.69 6.77
CA PHE A 174 1.86 -0.57 6.17
C PHE A 174 2.86 -1.70 6.50
N ARG A 175 4.15 -1.46 6.29
CA ARG A 175 5.23 -2.40 6.63
C ARG A 175 5.25 -2.76 8.11
N HIS A 176 5.16 -1.75 8.97
CA HIS A 176 5.21 -1.94 10.40
C HIS A 176 4.12 -2.91 10.88
N VAL A 177 2.88 -2.71 10.42
CA VAL A 177 1.77 -3.57 10.82
C VAL A 177 1.88 -4.98 10.21
N LEU A 178 2.38 -5.12 8.97
CA LEU A 178 2.61 -6.44 8.35
C LEU A 178 3.61 -7.32 9.12
N LEU A 179 4.60 -6.71 9.80
CA LEU A 179 5.61 -7.41 10.59
C LEU A 179 5.15 -7.73 12.02
N VAL A 180 4.45 -6.79 12.66
CA VAL A 180 4.12 -6.88 14.10
C VAL A 180 2.92 -7.79 14.33
N GLU A 181 1.91 -7.67 13.48
CA GLU A 181 0.73 -8.50 13.53
C GLU A 181 1.04 -9.71 12.63
N ASP A 182 1.09 -10.92 13.20
CA ASP A 182 1.31 -12.19 12.48
C ASP A 182 0.10 -12.55 11.57
N ILE A 183 -0.46 -11.55 10.89
CA ILE A 183 -1.64 -11.62 10.01
C ILE A 183 -1.36 -12.57 8.85
N TYR A 184 -0.09 -12.68 8.46
CA TYR A 184 0.34 -13.35 7.25
C TYR A 184 1.37 -14.45 7.47
N GLY A 185 1.76 -14.78 8.72
CA GLY A 185 2.86 -15.73 8.93
C GLY A 185 4.21 -15.16 8.47
N VAL A 186 4.33 -13.82 8.35
CA VAL A 186 5.54 -13.17 7.86
C VAL A 186 6.55 -13.16 9.01
N ASP A 187 7.49 -14.09 8.93
CA ASP A 187 8.49 -14.35 9.96
C ASP A 187 9.81 -13.58 9.73
N SER A 188 9.91 -12.86 8.61
CA SER A 188 11.11 -12.15 8.21
C SER A 188 10.83 -10.96 7.28
N GLU A 189 11.74 -9.99 7.28
CA GLU A 189 11.76 -8.84 6.36
C GLU A 189 11.81 -9.28 4.88
N ALA A 190 12.43 -10.43 4.59
CA ALA A 190 12.44 -11.03 3.25
C ALA A 190 11.02 -11.41 2.80
N CYS A 191 10.24 -12.08 3.65
CA CYS A 191 8.85 -12.44 3.38
C CYS A 191 7.96 -11.20 3.18
N GLU A 192 8.17 -10.15 3.96
CA GLU A 192 7.49 -8.85 3.80
C GLU A 192 7.78 -8.22 2.43
N ASN A 193 9.06 -8.11 2.08
CA ASN A 193 9.49 -7.52 0.81
C ASN A 193 8.93 -8.28 -0.39
N LEU A 194 8.84 -9.60 -0.32
CA LEU A 194 8.23 -10.43 -1.37
C LEU A 194 6.71 -10.22 -1.46
N LYS A 195 6.03 -9.98 -0.34
CA LYS A 195 4.60 -9.66 -0.34
C LYS A 195 4.36 -8.28 -0.98
N ILE A 196 5.16 -7.28 -0.61
CA ILE A 196 5.08 -5.93 -1.18
C ILE A 196 5.45 -5.93 -2.67
N LEU A 197 6.41 -6.76 -3.09
CA LEU A 197 6.72 -6.97 -4.50
C LEU A 197 5.49 -7.40 -5.30
N LYS A 198 4.68 -8.34 -4.79
CA LYS A 198 3.44 -8.76 -5.45
C LYS A 198 2.42 -7.62 -5.53
N TYR A 199 2.32 -6.79 -4.50
CA TYR A 199 1.50 -5.57 -4.55
C TYR A 199 2.01 -4.60 -5.61
N TYR A 200 3.33 -4.41 -5.72
CA TYR A 200 3.90 -3.53 -6.74
C TYR A 200 3.58 -4.03 -8.15
N LYS A 201 3.67 -5.34 -8.40
CA LYS A 201 3.27 -5.92 -9.71
C LYS A 201 1.80 -5.72 -10.01
N LEU A 202 0.92 -5.89 -9.03
CA LEU A 202 -0.50 -5.55 -9.20
C LEU A 202 -0.67 -4.07 -9.55
N PHE A 203 0.01 -3.17 -8.84
CA PHE A 203 -0.10 -1.74 -9.07
C PHE A 203 0.47 -1.33 -10.43
N GLU A 204 1.58 -1.92 -10.88
CA GLU A 204 2.13 -1.68 -12.23
C GLU A 204 1.21 -2.19 -13.34
N LYS A 205 0.42 -3.24 -13.10
CA LYS A 205 -0.61 -3.71 -14.04
C LYS A 205 -1.74 -2.70 -14.20
N TYR A 206 -2.21 -2.10 -13.10
CA TYR A 206 -3.41 -1.27 -13.10
C TYR A 206 -3.15 0.24 -13.20
N PHE A 207 -1.95 0.69 -12.85
CA PHE A 207 -1.59 2.10 -12.89
C PHE A 207 -0.61 2.40 -14.01
N ASN A 208 -0.74 3.58 -14.59
CA ASN A 208 0.33 4.11 -15.41
C ASN A 208 1.59 4.37 -14.55
N LYS A 209 2.74 4.46 -15.22
CA LYS A 209 4.05 4.66 -14.57
C LYS A 209 4.07 5.83 -13.58
N THR A 210 3.42 6.95 -13.91
CA THR A 210 3.41 8.14 -13.05
C THR A 210 2.66 7.89 -11.75
N ALA A 211 1.45 7.32 -11.85
CA ALA A 211 0.62 7.01 -10.68
C ALA A 211 1.28 5.95 -9.78
N PHE A 212 1.85 4.89 -10.37
CA PHE A 212 2.61 3.88 -9.62
C PHE A 212 3.81 4.49 -8.87
N ASN A 213 4.62 5.28 -9.57
CA ASN A 213 5.78 5.94 -9.00
C ASN A 213 5.40 6.91 -7.87
N GLU A 214 4.31 7.67 -8.03
CA GLU A 214 3.78 8.54 -6.98
C GLU A 214 3.38 7.75 -5.72
N LEU A 215 2.72 6.60 -5.91
CA LEU A 215 2.26 5.74 -4.84
C LEU A 215 3.41 5.20 -3.99
N ILE A 216 4.49 4.74 -4.63
CA ILE A 216 5.66 4.16 -3.95
C ILE A 216 6.77 5.19 -3.69
N ARG A 217 6.51 6.47 -3.98
CA ARG A 217 7.45 7.60 -3.84
C ARG A 217 8.74 7.46 -4.67
N MET A 218 8.71 6.68 -5.74
CA MET A 218 9.84 6.55 -6.65
C MET A 218 9.86 7.72 -7.65
N PRO A 219 11.02 8.36 -7.90
CA PRO A 219 11.17 9.37 -8.94
C PRO A 219 10.72 8.89 -10.33
N ASN A 220 10.03 9.76 -11.06
CA ASN A 220 9.61 9.50 -12.44
C ASN A 220 10.76 9.45 -13.46
N LYS A 221 11.94 9.94 -13.06
CA LYS A 221 13.14 10.01 -13.88
C LYS A 221 14.24 9.19 -13.23
N GLY A 222 15.09 8.62 -14.05
CA GLY A 222 16.15 7.72 -13.62
C GLY A 222 15.97 6.34 -14.26
N ARG A 223 17.10 5.69 -14.52
CA ARG A 223 17.13 4.28 -14.93
C ARG A 223 16.90 3.44 -13.68
N ARG A 224 15.95 2.49 -13.76
CA ARG A 224 15.73 1.49 -12.72
C ARG A 224 16.84 0.44 -12.78
N PHE A 225 17.26 -0.02 -11.61
CA PHE A 225 18.23 -1.07 -11.40
C PHE A 225 17.63 -2.13 -10.47
N THR A 226 18.16 -3.33 -10.56
CA THR A 226 17.86 -4.40 -9.62
C THR A 226 18.46 -4.08 -8.26
N CYS A 227 17.67 -4.23 -7.19
CA CYS A 227 18.19 -4.19 -5.83
C CYS A 227 18.85 -5.53 -5.49
N PRO A 228 20.13 -5.55 -5.04
CA PRO A 228 20.83 -6.79 -4.73
C PRO A 228 20.16 -7.60 -3.61
N SER A 229 19.71 -6.93 -2.54
CA SER A 229 19.01 -7.61 -1.44
C SER A 229 17.65 -8.18 -1.86
N CYS A 230 16.86 -7.42 -2.63
CA CYS A 230 15.58 -7.92 -3.14
C CYS A 230 15.77 -9.06 -4.14
N GLU A 231 16.85 -9.04 -4.93
CA GLU A 231 17.18 -10.10 -5.88
C GLU A 231 17.55 -11.39 -5.17
N PHE A 232 18.39 -11.30 -4.13
CA PHE A 232 18.68 -12.44 -3.28
C PHE A 232 17.40 -13.06 -2.70
N ASN A 233 16.55 -12.25 -2.08
CA ASN A 233 15.27 -12.71 -1.52
C ASN A 233 14.35 -13.30 -2.60
N ARG A 234 14.36 -12.74 -3.81
CA ARG A 234 13.59 -13.25 -4.96
C ARG A 234 14.08 -14.65 -5.36
N GLN A 235 15.39 -14.86 -5.44
CA GLN A 235 15.99 -16.15 -5.79
C GLN A 235 15.69 -17.21 -4.74
N GLU A 236 15.91 -16.90 -3.46
CA GLU A 236 15.63 -17.82 -2.33
C GLU A 236 14.17 -18.24 -2.28
N ALA A 237 13.25 -17.31 -2.55
CA ALA A 237 11.82 -17.61 -2.58
C ALA A 237 11.33 -18.24 -3.90
N GLY A 238 12.19 -18.40 -4.91
CA GLY A 238 11.80 -18.87 -6.24
C GLY A 238 10.77 -17.97 -6.93
N SER A 239 10.78 -16.67 -6.61
CA SER A 239 9.84 -15.70 -7.18
C SER A 239 10.21 -15.38 -8.63
N ILE A 240 9.19 -15.32 -9.51
CA ILE A 240 9.36 -14.99 -10.92
C ILE A 240 9.30 -13.48 -11.22
N PHE A 241 9.04 -12.64 -10.21
CA PHE A 241 8.80 -11.22 -10.39
C PHE A 241 10.08 -10.40 -10.31
N ASP A 242 10.34 -9.57 -11.32
CA ASP A 242 11.52 -8.69 -11.34
C ASP A 242 11.50 -7.64 -10.22
N VAL A 243 12.68 -7.36 -9.65
CA VAL A 243 12.88 -6.47 -8.49
C VAL A 243 13.60 -5.16 -8.86
N GLU A 244 13.32 -4.65 -10.07
CA GLU A 244 13.90 -3.41 -10.61
C GLU A 244 13.28 -2.14 -10.00
N TYR A 245 13.42 -1.97 -8.68
CA TYR A 245 12.88 -0.81 -7.94
C TYR A 245 13.98 0.04 -7.30
N ALA A 246 15.23 -0.06 -7.75
CA ALA A 246 16.32 0.78 -7.26
C ALA A 246 16.70 1.90 -8.26
N LEU A 247 17.08 3.07 -7.73
CA LEU A 247 17.61 4.18 -8.52
C LEU A 247 18.93 4.66 -7.93
N ILE A 248 19.82 5.17 -8.78
CA ILE A 248 21.05 5.82 -8.33
C ILE A 248 20.72 7.12 -7.59
N THR A 249 21.31 7.29 -6.42
CA THR A 249 21.23 8.53 -5.64
C THR A 249 22.09 9.62 -6.29
N PRO A 250 21.53 10.80 -6.61
CA PRO A 250 22.25 11.84 -7.32
C PRO A 250 23.55 12.27 -6.63
N GLY A 251 24.68 12.15 -7.34
CA GLY A 251 26.00 12.56 -6.85
C GLY A 251 26.70 11.55 -5.95
N GLN A 252 26.15 10.34 -5.82
CA GLN A 252 26.72 9.24 -5.05
C GLN A 252 26.77 7.98 -5.89
N ASP A 253 27.73 7.10 -5.63
CA ASP A 253 27.77 5.75 -6.20
C ASP A 253 27.02 4.79 -5.26
N VAL A 254 25.77 5.16 -4.99
CA VAL A 254 24.81 4.42 -4.15
C VAL A 254 23.51 4.26 -4.93
N ILE A 255 22.89 3.09 -4.85
CA ILE A 255 21.49 2.90 -5.25
C ILE A 255 20.58 2.84 -4.02
N THR A 256 19.43 3.50 -4.09
CA THR A 256 18.36 3.38 -3.09
C THR A 256 17.22 2.55 -3.65
N CYS A 257 16.83 1.50 -2.94
CA CYS A 257 15.74 0.62 -3.31
C CYS A 257 14.40 1.13 -2.75
N TYR A 258 13.43 1.35 -3.63
CA TYR A 258 12.07 1.73 -3.24
C TYR A 258 11.21 0.53 -2.84
N LEU A 259 11.73 -0.70 -2.93
CA LEU A 259 11.08 -1.93 -2.46
C LEU A 259 11.55 -2.40 -1.08
N CYS A 260 12.83 -2.33 -0.71
CA CYS A 260 13.27 -2.68 0.65
C CYS A 260 13.72 -1.49 1.49
N GLN A 261 13.71 -0.27 0.91
CA GLN A 261 14.25 0.95 1.53
C GLN A 261 15.76 0.89 1.84
N GLY A 262 16.46 -0.16 1.37
CA GLY A 262 17.90 -0.31 1.52
C GLY A 262 18.72 0.58 0.58
N GLU A 263 19.91 0.94 1.03
CA GLU A 263 20.93 1.65 0.25
C GLU A 263 22.13 0.72 0.02
N PHE A 264 22.64 0.68 -1.21
CA PHE A 264 23.73 -0.21 -1.59
C PHE A 264 24.76 0.56 -2.41
N GLU A 265 26.02 0.50 -1.98
CA GLU A 265 27.15 1.04 -2.73
C GLU A 265 27.37 0.20 -4.00
N PHE A 266 27.92 0.85 -5.03
CA PHE A 266 28.31 0.17 -6.26
C PHE A 266 29.60 0.77 -6.81
N THR A 267 30.27 0.00 -7.65
CA THR A 267 31.46 0.46 -8.38
C THR A 267 31.14 0.71 -9.85
N ARG A 268 31.84 1.69 -10.43
CA ARG A 268 31.72 2.01 -11.85
C ARG A 268 32.69 1.22 -12.70
N ARG A 269 32.18 0.23 -13.43
CA ARG A 269 32.93 -0.59 -14.37
C ARG A 269 32.00 -1.13 -15.45
N ASP A 270 32.48 -1.13 -16.70
CA ASP A 270 31.73 -1.68 -17.83
C ASP A 270 31.38 -3.15 -17.58
N CYS A 271 30.11 -3.50 -17.79
CA CYS A 271 29.64 -4.87 -17.67
C CYS A 271 30.36 -5.80 -18.66
N VAL A 272 30.76 -6.99 -18.19
CA VAL A 272 31.42 -8.02 -19.03
C VAL A 272 30.51 -8.59 -20.13
N SER A 273 29.20 -8.39 -20.01
CA SER A 273 28.22 -8.86 -21.01
C SER A 273 28.22 -7.94 -22.23
N ASP A 274 28.55 -8.51 -23.40
CA ASP A 274 28.55 -7.80 -24.70
C ASP A 274 27.20 -7.12 -25.04
N THR A 275 26.10 -7.58 -24.44
CA THR A 275 24.75 -7.05 -24.67
C THR A 275 24.34 -5.98 -23.66
N CYS A 276 25.08 -5.80 -22.56
CA CYS A 276 24.75 -4.87 -21.50
C CYS A 276 25.69 -3.66 -21.49
N LYS A 277 25.12 -2.46 -21.64
CA LYS A 277 25.86 -1.18 -21.63
C LYS A 277 25.89 -0.51 -20.26
N SER A 278 25.62 -1.25 -19.19
CA SER A 278 25.62 -0.68 -17.85
C SER A 278 27.03 -0.65 -17.28
N ASP A 279 27.30 0.35 -16.45
CA ASP A 279 28.56 0.53 -15.72
C ASP A 279 28.37 0.35 -14.20
N VAL A 280 27.25 -0.23 -13.75
CA VAL A 280 26.83 -0.24 -12.34
C VAL A 280 26.96 -1.65 -11.80
N ILE A 281 28.03 -1.89 -11.04
CA ILE A 281 28.40 -3.20 -10.53
C ILE A 281 28.33 -3.21 -9.01
N PHE A 282 27.54 -4.14 -8.45
CA PHE A 282 27.49 -4.38 -7.02
C PHE A 282 28.61 -5.35 -6.62
N THR A 283 29.29 -5.05 -5.52
CA THR A 283 30.45 -5.79 -5.01
C THR A 283 30.12 -6.55 -3.73
N ILE A 284 30.65 -7.76 -3.59
CA ILE A 284 30.37 -8.66 -2.43
C ILE A 284 30.76 -8.02 -1.10
N ASP A 285 31.79 -7.16 -1.10
CA ASP A 285 32.33 -6.51 0.10
C ASP A 285 31.30 -5.59 0.79
N ASP A 286 30.20 -5.24 0.12
CA ASP A 286 29.16 -4.32 0.62
C ASP A 286 28.02 -5.01 1.39
N GLY A 287 28.23 -6.25 1.84
CA GLY A 287 27.42 -6.88 2.90
C GLY A 287 26.05 -7.45 2.50
N CYS A 288 25.81 -7.66 1.21
CA CYS A 288 24.65 -8.43 0.72
C CYS A 288 25.04 -9.91 0.54
N GLU A 289 24.09 -10.83 0.73
CA GLU A 289 24.28 -12.29 0.60
C GLU A 289 24.51 -12.76 -0.85
N LEU A 290 24.55 -11.85 -1.82
CA LEU A 290 25.00 -12.17 -3.17
C LEU A 290 26.48 -12.53 -3.14
N GLY A 291 26.78 -13.83 -3.24
CA GLY A 291 28.15 -14.37 -3.15
C GLY A 291 29.05 -14.07 -4.36
N GLN A 292 28.71 -13.07 -5.18
CA GLN A 292 29.44 -12.69 -6.39
C GLN A 292 29.18 -11.23 -6.80
N ASP A 293 30.16 -10.62 -7.48
CA ASP A 293 30.00 -9.32 -8.11
C ASP A 293 29.00 -9.41 -9.27
N VAL A 294 28.01 -8.52 -9.31
CA VAL A 294 26.94 -8.58 -10.31
C VAL A 294 26.64 -7.23 -10.93
N CYS A 295 26.32 -7.23 -12.22
CA CYS A 295 25.80 -6.04 -12.87
C CYS A 295 24.35 -5.79 -12.46
N LEU A 296 24.06 -4.65 -11.84
CA LEU A 296 22.72 -4.30 -11.34
C LEU A 296 21.68 -4.02 -12.43
N SER A 297 22.05 -4.08 -13.71
CA SER A 297 21.12 -3.95 -14.85
C SER A 297 20.78 -5.26 -15.55
N CYS A 298 21.65 -6.26 -15.49
CA CYS A 298 21.46 -7.51 -16.26
C CYS A 298 21.77 -8.78 -15.46
N LEU A 299 22.18 -8.63 -14.20
CA LEU A 299 22.49 -9.70 -13.27
C LEU A 299 23.59 -10.66 -13.73
N THR A 300 24.32 -10.32 -14.79
CA THR A 300 25.49 -11.09 -15.22
C THR A 300 26.56 -10.99 -14.13
N GLU A 301 27.17 -12.12 -13.81
CA GLU A 301 28.34 -12.22 -12.94
C GLU A 301 29.50 -11.44 -13.55
N GLN A 302 30.23 -10.71 -12.72
CA GLN A 302 31.39 -9.94 -13.15
C GLN A 302 32.67 -10.64 -12.69
N ASP A 303 33.70 -10.60 -13.52
CA ASP A 303 35.03 -11.02 -13.10
C ASP A 303 35.53 -10.08 -12.00
N GLY A 304 36.02 -10.59 -10.87
CA GLY A 304 36.61 -9.77 -9.79
C GLY A 304 37.90 -9.06 -10.19
#